data_AF-A0A233RBZ4-F1
#
_entry.id   AF-A0A233RBZ4-F1
#
_cell.length_a   1.000
_cell.length_b   1.000
_cell.length_c   1.000
_cell.angle_alpha   90.00
_cell.angle_beta   90.00
_cell.angle_gamma   90.00
#
_symmetry.space_group_name_H-M   'P 1'
#
loop_
_entity.id
_entity.type
_entity.pdbx_description
1 polymer ?
#
loop_
_entity_poly.entity_id
_entity_poly.type
_entity_poly.pdbx_seq_one_letter_code
_entity_poly.pdbx_strand_id
1 'polypeptide(L)'
;MSPDEWEEFIEEWMTYKSDMYYDFERLGGAGDQGRDVVGYIDNPVDNSLYTWDNYQCKHYDAPLSPSKIWVEIGKICYFSYLEEYPFPRKYYFIAPLGIGTKLSNLLKKPELLKSELFLNWEGYCQSNIGKGEVELTEDLKQYILNLDFSAFDKIATIKLVVDHSKTQFHAVRFSVPLPLRPPTPEVSDDVSDEEIIYVKKLISAYDSHASEKIENVKDANNTPIYKRHLKRSREDFANAEALRNFSRDNMPNGAFENIQQQVKYGIYDIIDSEYPNGFDKVKDAVSEARKLQLPYTPLTSCITVNDRGGICQQLANNDDDVSWCTNE
;
A
#
# COMPACT_ATOMS: atom_id res chain seq x y z
N MET A 1 6.67 16.87 5.33
CA MET A 1 6.02 16.50 4.08
C MET A 1 6.46 17.50 3.02
N SER A 2 7.14 17.04 1.98
CA SER A 2 7.42 17.78 0.75
C SER A 2 6.15 17.81 -0.15
N PRO A 3 6.15 18.57 -1.26
CA PRO A 3 5.09 18.49 -2.25
C PRO A 3 4.90 17.07 -2.80
N ASP A 4 5.99 16.37 -3.13
CA ASP A 4 5.94 15.01 -3.67
C ASP A 4 5.37 14.02 -2.64
N GLU A 5 5.78 14.12 -1.36
CA GLU A 5 5.24 13.28 -0.28
C GLU A 5 3.75 13.55 -0.02
N TRP A 6 3.25 14.75 -0.38
CA TRP A 6 1.83 15.09 -0.29
C TRP A 6 1.02 14.46 -1.43
N GLU A 7 1.54 14.47 -2.66
CA GLU A 7 0.87 13.78 -3.77
C GLU A 7 0.85 12.27 -3.54
N GLU A 8 1.94 11.69 -3.04
CA GLU A 8 1.99 10.28 -2.64
C GLU A 8 0.95 9.97 -1.55
N PHE A 9 0.75 10.85 -0.56
CA PHE A 9 -0.32 10.69 0.44
C PHE A 9 -1.72 10.66 -0.21
N ILE A 10 -1.96 11.45 -1.25
CA ILE A 10 -3.23 11.44 -1.98
C ILE A 10 -3.38 10.15 -2.80
N GLU A 11 -2.31 9.68 -3.44
CA GLU A 11 -2.28 8.37 -4.14
C GLU A 11 -2.56 7.21 -3.16
N GLU A 12 -1.94 7.19 -1.99
CA GLU A 12 -2.24 6.21 -0.93
C GLU A 12 -3.70 6.30 -0.49
N TRP A 13 -4.24 7.52 -0.32
CA TRP A 13 -5.64 7.72 0.02
C TRP A 13 -6.60 7.27 -1.10
N MET A 14 -6.20 7.36 -2.37
CA MET A 14 -7.01 6.89 -3.50
C MET A 14 -7.28 5.38 -3.44
N THR A 15 -6.42 4.60 -2.76
CA THR A 15 -6.68 3.16 -2.55
C THR A 15 -7.97 2.89 -1.76
N TYR A 16 -8.37 3.80 -0.86
CA TYR A 16 -9.67 3.74 -0.17
C TYR A 16 -10.86 3.94 -1.13
N LYS A 17 -10.62 4.58 -2.28
CA LYS A 17 -11.62 4.87 -3.31
C LYS A 17 -11.53 3.95 -4.52
N SER A 18 -10.71 2.90 -4.47
CA SER A 18 -10.49 1.97 -5.59
C SER A 18 -11.81 1.41 -6.15
N ASP A 19 -12.80 1.09 -5.31
CA ASP A 19 -14.12 0.63 -5.77
C ASP A 19 -14.95 1.68 -6.54
N MET A 20 -14.58 2.97 -6.44
CA MET A 20 -15.29 4.07 -7.12
C MET A 20 -14.74 4.37 -8.52
N TYR A 21 -13.55 3.84 -8.85
CA TYR A 21 -12.81 4.18 -10.06
C TYR A 21 -12.46 2.90 -10.82
N TYR A 22 -12.49 2.96 -12.15
CA TYR A 22 -11.92 1.94 -13.01
C TYR A 22 -10.41 1.80 -12.76
N ASP A 23 -9.72 2.94 -12.67
CA ASP A 23 -8.30 3.02 -12.33
C ASP A 23 -7.98 4.40 -11.75
N PHE A 24 -6.82 4.56 -11.11
CA PHE A 24 -6.31 5.86 -10.68
C PHE A 24 -4.80 5.92 -10.87
N GLU A 25 -4.29 7.12 -11.14
CA GLU A 25 -2.86 7.32 -11.36
C GLU A 25 -2.39 8.67 -10.80
N ARG A 26 -1.12 8.71 -10.39
CA ARG A 26 -0.41 9.95 -10.06
C ARG A 26 0.41 10.38 -11.28
N LEU A 27 0.07 11.51 -11.86
CA LEU A 27 0.69 12.08 -13.05
C LEU A 27 1.74 13.16 -12.75
N GLY A 28 1.82 13.63 -11.49
CA GLY A 28 2.56 14.83 -11.08
C GLY A 28 3.93 15.02 -11.75
N GLY A 29 4.20 16.24 -12.20
CA GLY A 29 5.48 16.62 -12.82
C GLY A 29 5.36 17.53 -14.03
N ALA A 30 6.49 17.80 -14.68
CA ALA A 30 6.51 18.64 -15.87
C ALA A 30 5.75 17.98 -17.03
N GLY A 31 4.68 18.60 -17.52
CA GLY A 31 3.86 18.08 -18.62
C GLY A 31 2.56 17.40 -18.18
N ASP A 32 2.24 17.45 -16.89
CA ASP A 32 0.98 16.93 -16.32
C ASP A 32 -0.30 17.58 -16.90
N GLN A 33 -0.16 18.73 -17.55
CA GLN A 33 -1.26 19.53 -18.10
C GLN A 33 -2.31 19.90 -17.02
N GLY A 34 -1.90 20.04 -15.75
CA GLY A 34 -2.79 20.37 -14.63
C GLY A 34 -3.49 19.16 -13.98
N ARG A 35 -2.86 17.98 -14.01
CA ARG A 35 -3.37 16.75 -13.38
C ARG A 35 -2.34 16.20 -12.40
N ASP A 36 -2.67 16.17 -11.10
CA ASP A 36 -1.73 15.62 -10.12
C ASP A 36 -2.03 14.16 -9.83
N VAL A 37 -3.23 13.89 -9.30
CA VAL A 37 -3.77 12.55 -9.10
C VAL A 37 -5.15 12.50 -9.75
N VAL A 38 -5.39 11.48 -10.58
CA VAL A 38 -6.64 11.33 -11.33
C VAL A 38 -7.31 10.02 -10.96
N GLY A 39 -8.64 10.05 -10.88
CA GLY A 39 -9.48 8.85 -10.78
C GLY A 39 -10.33 8.70 -12.03
N TYR A 40 -10.07 7.65 -12.80
CA TYR A 40 -10.85 7.31 -14.00
C TYR A 40 -12.09 6.55 -13.59
N ILE A 41 -13.27 7.05 -13.96
CA ILE A 41 -14.55 6.35 -13.69
C ILE A 41 -14.83 5.35 -14.80
N ASP A 42 -14.51 5.73 -16.04
CA ASP A 42 -14.58 4.88 -17.22
C ASP A 42 -13.16 4.56 -17.71
N ASN A 43 -12.99 3.47 -18.46
CA ASN A 43 -11.71 3.14 -19.08
C ASN A 43 -11.29 4.24 -20.09
N PRO A 44 -10.11 4.88 -19.91
CA PRO A 44 -9.63 5.93 -20.82
C PRO A 44 -8.97 5.39 -22.10
N VAL A 45 -8.69 4.08 -22.20
CA VAL A 45 -8.01 3.50 -23.38
C VAL A 45 -8.93 3.57 -24.61
N ASP A 46 -8.44 4.21 -25.68
CA ASP A 46 -9.16 4.43 -26.94
C ASP A 46 -10.53 5.11 -26.79
N ASN A 47 -10.73 5.84 -25.69
CA ASN A 47 -11.94 6.56 -25.36
C ASN A 47 -11.59 8.01 -25.09
N SER A 48 -12.03 8.96 -25.91
CA SER A 48 -11.79 10.39 -25.71
C SER A 48 -12.86 11.10 -24.86
N LEU A 49 -13.94 10.39 -24.50
CA LEU A 49 -15.09 10.93 -23.77
C LEU A 49 -15.26 10.27 -22.39
N TYR A 50 -14.17 9.74 -21.82
CA TYR A 50 -14.17 9.10 -20.52
C TYR A 50 -14.51 10.10 -19.39
N THR A 51 -15.18 9.60 -18.35
CA THR A 51 -15.42 10.38 -17.15
C THR A 51 -14.27 10.20 -16.16
N TRP A 52 -13.81 11.30 -15.57
CA TRP A 52 -12.75 11.27 -14.55
C TRP A 52 -12.90 12.40 -13.53
N ASP A 53 -12.23 12.24 -12.39
CA ASP A 53 -12.06 13.27 -11.39
C ASP A 53 -10.58 13.63 -11.24
N ASN A 54 -10.28 14.91 -11.03
CA ASN A 54 -8.94 15.40 -10.72
C ASN A 54 -8.81 15.76 -9.23
N TYR A 55 -7.68 15.42 -8.65
CA TYR A 55 -7.29 15.74 -7.29
C TYR A 55 -6.03 16.62 -7.31
N GLN A 56 -6.24 17.92 -7.51
CA GLN A 56 -5.15 18.89 -7.58
C GLN A 56 -4.56 19.15 -6.19
N CYS A 57 -3.35 18.67 -6.00
CA CYS A 57 -2.53 18.80 -4.82
C CYS A 57 -1.78 20.14 -4.82
N LYS A 58 -1.94 20.92 -3.75
CA LYS A 58 -1.21 22.18 -3.55
C LYS A 58 -0.58 22.24 -2.17
N HIS A 59 0.74 22.21 -2.13
CA HIS A 59 1.53 22.27 -0.91
C HIS A 59 2.16 23.66 -0.72
N TYR A 60 1.42 24.58 -0.09
CA TYR A 60 1.89 25.92 0.28
C TYR A 60 2.07 26.08 1.79
N ASP A 61 2.75 27.15 2.20
CA ASP A 61 3.00 27.55 3.59
C ASP A 61 1.78 28.20 4.29
N ALA A 62 0.71 28.43 3.54
CA ALA A 62 -0.56 28.97 4.03
C ALA A 62 -1.76 28.25 3.38
N PRO A 63 -2.96 28.34 3.98
CA PRO A 63 -4.18 27.85 3.36
C PRO A 63 -4.38 28.44 1.96
N LEU A 64 -4.87 27.62 1.03
CA LEU A 64 -4.99 28.02 -0.38
C LEU A 64 -5.91 29.24 -0.52
N SER A 65 -5.44 30.22 -1.30
CA SER A 65 -6.14 31.47 -1.59
C SER A 65 -6.57 31.54 -3.06
N PRO A 66 -7.51 32.43 -3.44
CA PRO A 66 -7.95 32.56 -4.83
C PRO A 66 -6.81 32.80 -5.83
N SER A 67 -5.80 33.60 -5.47
CA SER A 67 -4.66 33.89 -6.35
C SER A 67 -3.78 32.68 -6.67
N LYS A 68 -3.96 31.56 -5.96
CA LYS A 68 -3.18 30.33 -6.16
C LYS A 68 -3.91 29.27 -7.00
N ILE A 69 -5.16 29.51 -7.39
CA ILE A 69 -5.96 28.53 -8.14
C ILE A 69 -6.21 28.92 -9.59
N TRP A 70 -6.04 30.20 -9.96
CA TRP A 70 -6.44 30.68 -11.29
C TRP A 70 -5.69 29.96 -12.41
N VAL A 71 -4.38 29.83 -12.29
CA VAL A 71 -3.55 29.11 -13.27
C VAL A 71 -3.98 27.64 -13.39
N GLU A 72 -4.41 27.01 -12.30
CA GLU A 72 -4.81 25.60 -12.29
C GLU A 72 -6.16 25.39 -12.96
N ILE A 73 -7.14 26.25 -12.67
CA ILE A 73 -8.42 26.27 -13.40
C ILE A 73 -8.18 26.56 -14.88
N GLY A 74 -7.33 27.54 -15.18
CA GLY A 74 -6.96 27.92 -16.55
C GLY A 74 -6.35 26.77 -17.32
N LYS A 75 -5.43 26.00 -16.72
CA LYS A 75 -4.83 24.80 -17.32
C LYS A 75 -5.89 23.77 -17.72
N ILE A 76 -6.76 23.36 -16.80
CA ILE A 76 -7.81 22.37 -17.14
C ILE A 76 -8.73 22.88 -18.23
N CYS A 77 -9.17 24.13 -18.15
CA CYS A 77 -10.03 24.72 -19.17
C CYS A 77 -9.34 24.73 -20.54
N TYR A 78 -8.06 25.10 -20.59
CA TYR A 78 -7.31 25.20 -21.83
C TYR A 78 -6.98 23.83 -22.44
N PHE A 79 -6.48 22.88 -21.66
CA PHE A 79 -6.12 21.57 -22.19
C PHE A 79 -7.33 20.72 -22.53
N SER A 80 -8.47 20.91 -21.84
CA SER A 80 -9.74 20.31 -22.28
C SER A 80 -10.32 20.98 -23.54
N TYR A 81 -10.08 22.28 -23.75
CA TYR A 81 -10.38 22.96 -25.01
C TYR A 81 -9.54 22.42 -26.18
N LEU A 82 -8.28 22.05 -25.91
CA LEU A 82 -7.40 21.39 -26.88
C LEU A 82 -7.73 19.91 -27.11
N GLU A 83 -8.75 19.36 -26.43
CA GLU A 83 -9.15 17.96 -26.51
C GLU A 83 -8.06 16.96 -26.07
N GLU A 84 -7.07 17.41 -25.27
CA GLU A 84 -6.06 16.53 -24.65
C GLU A 84 -6.71 15.53 -23.66
N TYR A 85 -7.83 15.95 -23.07
CA TYR A 85 -8.72 15.15 -22.24
C TYR A 85 -10.10 15.83 -22.12
N PRO A 86 -11.18 15.09 -21.85
CA PRO A 86 -12.49 15.69 -21.57
C PRO A 86 -12.45 16.51 -20.28
N PHE A 87 -13.30 17.53 -20.16
CA PHE A 87 -13.41 18.31 -18.92
C PHE A 87 -13.87 17.39 -17.74
N PRO A 88 -13.22 17.46 -16.56
CA PRO A 88 -13.47 16.50 -15.49
C PRO A 88 -14.86 16.63 -14.88
N ARG A 89 -15.40 15.51 -14.38
CA ARG A 89 -16.64 15.49 -13.60
C ARG A 89 -16.48 16.25 -12.28
N LYS A 90 -15.36 16.04 -11.60
CA LYS A 90 -14.96 16.80 -10.42
C LYS A 90 -13.50 17.20 -10.47
N TYR A 91 -13.22 18.39 -9.97
CA TYR A 91 -11.89 18.91 -9.77
C TYR A 91 -11.75 19.38 -8.33
N TYR A 92 -10.98 18.65 -7.53
CA TYR A 92 -10.80 18.92 -6.12
C TYR A 92 -9.47 19.63 -5.87
N PHE A 93 -9.54 20.79 -5.22
CA PHE A 93 -8.38 21.40 -4.59
C PHE A 93 -8.10 20.73 -3.24
N ILE A 94 -6.89 20.22 -3.08
CA ILE A 94 -6.42 19.52 -1.90
C ILE A 94 -5.10 20.12 -1.43
N ALA A 95 -5.11 20.65 -0.21
CA ALA A 95 -3.93 21.28 0.39
C ALA A 95 -3.77 20.84 1.85
N PRO A 96 -2.54 20.60 2.34
CA PRO A 96 -2.33 20.14 3.72
C PRO A 96 -2.90 21.12 4.75
N LEU A 97 -2.65 22.41 4.53
CA LEU A 97 -3.16 23.51 5.37
C LEU A 97 -4.61 23.93 5.02
N GLY A 98 -5.27 23.15 4.15
CA GLY A 98 -6.64 23.37 3.73
C GLY A 98 -6.82 24.60 2.84
N ILE A 99 -8.08 25.01 2.73
CA ILE A 99 -8.52 26.09 1.83
C ILE A 99 -9.02 27.27 2.67
N GLY A 100 -8.48 28.46 2.42
CA GLY A 100 -8.87 29.67 3.12
C GLY A 100 -10.35 30.05 2.91
N THR A 101 -10.95 30.76 3.87
CA THR A 101 -12.39 31.09 3.87
C THR A 101 -12.87 31.79 2.61
N LYS A 102 -12.06 32.72 2.05
CA LYS A 102 -12.41 33.44 0.81
C LYS A 102 -12.57 32.47 -0.36
N LEU A 103 -11.57 31.63 -0.60
CA LEU A 103 -11.61 30.62 -1.66
C LEU A 103 -12.72 29.60 -1.40
N SER A 104 -12.89 29.16 -0.15
CA SER A 104 -13.97 28.26 0.22
C SER A 104 -15.37 28.79 -0.08
N ASN A 105 -15.60 30.10 0.04
CA ASN A 105 -16.88 30.71 -0.27
C ASN A 105 -17.05 30.93 -1.78
N LEU A 106 -15.94 31.17 -2.48
CA LEU A 106 -15.91 31.34 -3.93
C LEU A 106 -16.24 30.03 -4.66
N LEU A 107 -15.67 28.89 -4.23
CA LEU A 107 -15.96 27.56 -4.80
C LEU A 107 -17.45 27.17 -4.70
N LYS A 108 -18.20 27.77 -3.76
CA LYS A 108 -19.66 27.58 -3.63
C LYS A 108 -20.49 28.42 -4.60
N LYS A 109 -19.84 29.24 -5.44
CA LYS A 109 -20.47 30.17 -6.37
C LYS A 109 -19.89 29.99 -7.77
N PRO A 110 -20.27 28.93 -8.50
CA PRO A 110 -19.70 28.58 -9.80
C PRO A 110 -19.66 29.72 -10.82
N GLU A 111 -20.78 30.46 -10.96
CA GLU A 111 -20.85 31.59 -11.89
C GLU A 111 -19.91 32.74 -11.50
N LEU A 112 -19.76 33.00 -10.20
CA LEU A 112 -18.82 34.01 -9.72
C LEU A 112 -17.38 33.55 -9.98
N LEU A 113 -17.05 32.29 -9.66
CA LEU A 113 -15.73 31.70 -9.93
C LEU A 113 -15.36 31.81 -11.41
N LYS A 114 -16.31 31.51 -12.31
CA LYS A 114 -16.13 31.65 -13.77
C LYS A 114 -15.89 33.10 -14.18
N SER A 115 -16.69 34.04 -13.68
CA SER A 115 -16.50 35.46 -13.98
C SER A 115 -15.15 35.99 -13.47
N GLU A 116 -14.72 35.57 -12.28
CA GLU A 116 -13.43 35.95 -11.70
C GLU A 116 -12.25 35.33 -12.43
N LEU A 117 -12.38 34.11 -12.98
CA LEU A 117 -11.35 33.52 -13.84
C LEU A 117 -11.04 34.43 -15.03
N PHE A 118 -12.06 34.94 -15.72
CA PHE A 118 -11.85 35.85 -16.85
C PHE A 118 -11.16 37.14 -16.45
N LEU A 119 -11.55 37.73 -15.30
CA LEU A 119 -10.90 38.94 -14.77
C LEU A 119 -9.43 38.71 -14.38
N ASN A 120 -9.08 37.49 -13.96
CA ASN A 120 -7.74 37.13 -13.52
C ASN A 120 -6.92 36.41 -14.61
N TRP A 121 -7.44 36.28 -15.83
CA TRP A 121 -6.79 35.50 -16.89
C TRP A 121 -5.44 36.10 -17.30
N GLU A 122 -5.41 37.38 -17.66
CA GLU A 122 -4.19 38.09 -18.08
C GLU A 122 -3.12 38.05 -16.97
N GLY A 123 -3.52 38.31 -15.72
CA GLY A 123 -2.58 38.40 -14.60
C GLY A 123 -2.03 37.07 -14.08
N TYR A 124 -2.75 35.95 -14.26
CA TYR A 124 -2.37 34.67 -13.68
C TYR A 124 -2.22 33.53 -14.70
N CYS A 125 -3.03 33.51 -15.75
CA CYS A 125 -3.15 32.37 -16.66
C CYS A 125 -2.30 32.55 -17.92
N GLN A 126 -2.39 33.72 -18.57
CA GLN A 126 -1.86 33.96 -19.93
C GLN A 126 -0.43 33.46 -20.11
N SER A 127 0.49 33.76 -19.19
CA SER A 127 1.89 33.36 -19.31
C SER A 127 2.29 32.10 -18.54
N ASN A 128 1.35 31.43 -17.85
CA ASN A 128 1.67 30.36 -16.88
C ASN A 128 0.97 29.01 -17.14
N ILE A 129 0.17 28.87 -18.20
CA ILE A 129 -0.53 27.61 -18.51
C ILE A 129 0.39 26.61 -19.22
N GLY A 130 1.25 27.05 -20.15
CA GLY A 130 2.07 26.16 -20.98
C GLY A 130 3.32 26.83 -21.54
N LYS A 131 3.89 26.24 -22.61
CA LYS A 131 5.06 26.78 -23.32
C LYS A 131 4.63 27.85 -24.32
N GLY A 132 4.25 29.02 -23.80
CA GLY A 132 3.80 30.16 -24.61
C GLY A 132 2.71 30.95 -23.91
N GLU A 133 2.37 32.10 -24.49
CA GLU A 133 1.22 32.87 -24.05
C GLU A 133 -0.08 32.25 -24.55
N VAL A 134 -1.03 32.12 -23.64
CA VAL A 134 -2.38 31.65 -23.90
C VAL A 134 -3.33 32.83 -23.74
N GLU A 135 -3.56 33.55 -24.83
CA GLU A 135 -4.55 34.62 -24.87
C GLU A 135 -5.97 34.05 -24.72
N LEU A 136 -6.85 34.77 -24.03
CA LEU A 136 -8.25 34.43 -23.92
C LEU A 136 -8.98 34.81 -25.22
N THR A 137 -8.79 34.01 -26.26
CA THR A 137 -9.48 34.17 -27.56
C THR A 137 -10.99 34.03 -27.38
N GLU A 138 -11.76 34.53 -28.34
CA GLU A 138 -13.23 34.42 -28.28
C GLU A 138 -13.67 32.94 -28.27
N ASP A 139 -13.02 32.06 -29.03
CA ASP A 139 -13.33 30.63 -29.05
C ASP A 139 -13.10 29.95 -27.70
N LEU A 140 -11.94 30.18 -27.08
CA LEU A 140 -11.63 29.65 -25.75
C LEU A 140 -12.59 30.20 -24.69
N LYS A 141 -12.93 31.48 -24.79
CA LYS A 141 -13.89 32.11 -23.88
C LYS A 141 -15.29 31.50 -24.02
N GLN A 142 -15.77 31.28 -25.24
CA GLN A 142 -17.06 30.63 -25.48
C GLN A 142 -17.06 29.18 -24.98
N TYR A 143 -15.96 28.45 -25.18
CA TYR A 143 -15.80 27.12 -24.59
C TYR A 143 -15.94 27.16 -23.07
N ILE A 144 -15.17 28.03 -22.39
CA ILE A 144 -15.20 28.16 -20.91
C ILE A 144 -16.59 28.57 -20.41
N LEU A 145 -17.30 29.43 -21.13
CA LEU A 145 -18.67 29.84 -20.78
C LEU A 145 -19.63 28.64 -20.70
N ASN A 146 -19.44 27.65 -21.57
CA ASN A 146 -20.28 26.44 -21.63
C ASN A 146 -19.90 25.36 -20.59
N LEU A 147 -18.74 25.49 -19.94
CA LEU A 147 -18.32 24.54 -18.90
C LEU A 147 -19.14 24.69 -17.61
N ASP A 148 -19.39 23.58 -16.93
CA ASP A 148 -19.99 23.57 -15.61
C ASP A 148 -18.93 23.76 -14.51
N PHE A 149 -18.85 24.98 -13.98
CA PHE A 149 -17.90 25.32 -12.90
C PHE A 149 -18.29 24.74 -11.54
N SER A 150 -19.44 24.05 -11.42
CA SER A 150 -19.77 23.23 -10.24
C SER A 150 -18.89 21.99 -10.10
N ALA A 151 -18.07 21.69 -11.12
CA ALA A 151 -17.01 20.69 -11.06
C ALA A 151 -15.93 21.02 -10.02
N PHE A 152 -15.60 22.31 -9.82
CA PHE A 152 -14.56 22.74 -8.89
C PHE A 152 -15.02 22.72 -7.44
N ASP A 153 -14.33 21.95 -6.61
CA ASP A 153 -14.62 21.86 -5.17
C ASP A 153 -13.32 21.63 -4.38
N LYS A 154 -13.45 21.33 -3.10
CA LYS A 154 -12.33 21.03 -2.20
C LYS A 154 -12.63 19.82 -1.33
N ILE A 155 -11.57 19.16 -0.89
CA ILE A 155 -11.66 18.15 0.16
C ILE A 155 -10.95 18.67 1.40
N ALA A 156 -11.64 18.59 2.54
CA ALA A 156 -11.06 18.98 3.81
C ALA A 156 -10.01 17.95 4.24
N THR A 157 -8.82 18.40 4.65
CA THR A 157 -7.71 17.53 5.08
C THR A 157 -8.13 16.48 6.10
N ILE A 158 -8.98 16.84 7.06
CA ILE A 158 -9.47 15.89 8.06
C ILE A 158 -10.25 14.72 7.46
N LYS A 159 -10.99 14.93 6.36
CA LYS A 159 -11.70 13.83 5.67
C LYS A 159 -10.70 12.88 5.02
N LEU A 160 -9.63 13.42 4.43
CA LEU A 160 -8.54 12.62 3.86
C LEU A 160 -7.90 11.74 4.94
N VAL A 161 -7.58 12.31 6.11
CA VAL A 161 -6.97 11.56 7.22
C VAL A 161 -7.90 10.46 7.75
N VAL A 162 -9.21 10.74 7.88
CA VAL A 162 -10.21 9.77 8.35
C VAL A 162 -10.43 8.63 7.34
N ASP A 163 -10.39 8.93 6.06
CA ASP A 163 -10.51 7.90 5.02
C ASP A 163 -9.21 7.11 4.89
N HIS A 164 -8.07 7.79 4.93
CA HIS A 164 -6.75 7.17 4.91
C HIS A 164 -6.55 6.24 6.10
N SER A 165 -7.18 6.48 7.26
CA SER A 165 -7.07 5.57 8.41
C SER A 165 -7.62 4.16 8.19
N LYS A 166 -8.30 3.95 7.07
CA LYS A 166 -8.82 2.65 6.63
C LYS A 166 -7.94 1.99 5.57
N THR A 167 -6.83 2.60 5.18
CA THR A 167 -5.87 2.03 4.22
C THR A 167 -4.71 1.35 4.94
N GLN A 168 -4.08 0.39 4.27
CA GLN A 168 -2.88 -0.31 4.74
C GLN A 168 -1.66 0.62 4.95
N PHE A 169 -1.69 1.84 4.41
CA PHE A 169 -0.57 2.78 4.51
C PHE A 169 -0.59 3.60 5.79
N HIS A 170 -1.73 3.67 6.49
CA HIS A 170 -1.93 4.62 7.60
C HIS A 170 -1.00 4.38 8.78
N ALA A 171 -0.87 3.13 9.23
CA ALA A 171 -0.09 2.80 10.40
C ALA A 171 1.39 3.19 10.21
N VAL A 172 1.92 2.93 9.02
CA VAL A 172 3.30 3.30 8.65
C VAL A 172 3.43 4.82 8.57
N ARG A 173 2.57 5.50 7.80
CA ARG A 173 2.68 6.93 7.55
C ARG A 173 2.52 7.78 8.81
N PHE A 174 1.57 7.43 9.67
CA PHE A 174 1.29 8.19 10.91
C PHE A 174 2.02 7.61 12.13
N SER A 175 2.78 6.53 11.96
CA SER A 175 3.47 5.83 13.06
C SER A 175 2.53 5.48 14.21
N VAL A 176 1.31 5.06 13.87
CA VAL A 176 0.28 4.63 14.82
C VAL A 176 0.27 3.11 14.95
N PRO A 177 -0.17 2.57 16.11
CA PRO A 177 -0.28 1.12 16.27
C PRO A 177 -1.22 0.49 15.25
N LEU A 178 -0.91 -0.73 14.83
CA LEU A 178 -1.83 -1.57 14.06
C LEU A 178 -3.06 -1.97 14.89
N PRO A 179 -4.19 -2.31 14.24
CA PRO A 179 -5.35 -2.86 14.95
C PRO A 179 -4.99 -4.16 15.66
N LEU A 180 -5.84 -4.59 16.60
CA LEU A 180 -5.66 -5.86 17.27
C LEU A 180 -5.71 -7.00 16.25
N ARG A 181 -4.69 -7.86 16.25
CA ARG A 181 -4.64 -9.03 15.38
C ARG A 181 -5.77 -10.00 15.71
N PRO A 182 -6.47 -10.55 14.70
CA PRO A 182 -7.40 -11.66 14.91
C PRO A 182 -6.69 -12.88 15.52
N PRO A 183 -7.40 -13.73 16.28
CA PRO A 183 -6.84 -14.97 16.77
C PRO A 183 -6.42 -15.88 15.60
N THR A 184 -5.32 -16.60 15.78
CA THR A 184 -4.90 -17.63 14.83
C THR A 184 -5.92 -18.77 14.82
N PRO A 185 -6.37 -19.23 13.63
CA PRO A 185 -7.28 -20.37 13.54
C PRO A 185 -6.71 -21.64 14.18
N GLU A 186 -7.59 -22.55 14.63
CA GLU A 186 -7.16 -23.87 15.09
C GLU A 186 -6.56 -24.67 13.93
N VAL A 187 -5.46 -25.38 14.21
CA VAL A 187 -4.76 -26.21 13.24
C VAL A 187 -5.49 -27.55 13.11
N SER A 188 -5.82 -27.93 11.87
CA SER A 188 -6.40 -29.23 11.55
C SER A 188 -5.46 -30.38 11.94
N ASP A 189 -6.02 -31.54 12.31
CA ASP A 189 -5.21 -32.74 12.51
C ASP A 189 -4.54 -33.20 11.20
N ASP A 190 -5.22 -33.00 10.07
CA ASP A 190 -4.70 -33.33 8.73
C ASP A 190 -3.74 -32.24 8.23
N VAL A 191 -2.64 -32.68 7.60
CA VAL A 191 -1.64 -31.81 6.97
C VAL A 191 -2.18 -31.29 5.65
N SER A 192 -2.20 -29.96 5.46
CA SER A 192 -2.67 -29.34 4.22
C SER A 192 -1.55 -29.21 3.18
N ASP A 193 -1.93 -28.91 1.93
CA ASP A 193 -0.98 -28.72 0.83
C ASP A 193 -0.06 -27.52 1.06
N GLU A 194 -0.52 -26.50 1.80
CA GLU A 194 0.27 -25.29 2.10
C GLU A 194 1.43 -25.54 3.06
N GLU A 195 1.38 -26.59 3.89
CA GLU A 195 2.43 -26.93 4.87
C GLU A 195 3.21 -28.22 4.54
N ILE A 196 2.82 -28.92 3.47
CA ILE A 196 3.30 -30.28 3.23
C ILE A 196 4.82 -30.38 3.01
N ILE A 197 5.43 -29.34 2.44
CA ILE A 197 6.87 -29.34 2.12
C ILE A 197 7.67 -29.30 3.42
N TYR A 198 7.46 -28.32 4.28
CA TYR A 198 8.22 -28.26 5.53
C TYR A 198 7.89 -29.45 6.45
N VAL A 199 6.65 -29.97 6.41
CA VAL A 199 6.30 -31.16 7.19
C VAL A 199 7.12 -32.36 6.72
N LYS A 200 7.32 -32.55 5.41
CA LYS A 200 8.23 -33.59 4.89
C LYS A 200 9.67 -33.37 5.38
N LYS A 201 10.17 -32.13 5.32
CA LYS A 201 11.50 -31.77 5.86
C LYS A 201 11.63 -32.11 7.36
N LEU A 202 10.57 -31.88 8.15
CA LEU A 202 10.52 -32.28 9.56
C LEU A 202 10.54 -33.79 9.74
N ILE A 203 9.83 -34.55 8.90
CA ILE A 203 9.86 -36.02 8.93
C ILE A 203 11.28 -36.53 8.67
N SER A 204 11.97 -36.01 7.65
CA SER A 204 13.38 -36.32 7.37
C SER A 204 14.30 -35.98 8.56
N ALA A 205 14.07 -34.82 9.19
CA ALA A 205 14.79 -34.41 10.39
C ALA A 205 14.59 -35.40 11.56
N TYR A 206 13.35 -35.85 11.79
CA TYR A 206 13.06 -36.85 12.83
C TYR A 206 13.67 -38.21 12.52
N ASP A 207 13.61 -38.67 11.27
CA ASP A 207 14.20 -39.92 10.81
C ASP A 207 15.72 -39.94 11.04
N SER A 208 16.41 -38.83 10.75
CA SER A 208 17.86 -38.72 10.98
C SER A 208 18.28 -38.80 12.45
N HIS A 209 17.36 -38.56 13.39
CA HIS A 209 17.60 -38.63 14.84
C HIS A 209 17.08 -39.95 15.46
N ALA A 210 16.09 -40.59 14.84
CA ALA A 210 15.42 -41.75 15.39
C ALA A 210 16.28 -43.02 15.25
N SER A 211 16.11 -43.96 16.19
CA SER A 211 16.68 -45.32 16.05
C SER A 211 15.80 -46.23 15.19
N GLU A 212 14.50 -45.94 15.11
CA GLU A 212 13.55 -46.61 14.23
C GLU A 212 13.19 -45.67 13.07
N LYS A 213 12.90 -46.24 11.90
CA LYS A 213 12.56 -45.50 10.69
C LYS A 213 11.28 -44.66 10.90
N ILE A 214 11.30 -43.40 10.47
CA ILE A 214 10.15 -42.48 10.46
C ILE A 214 9.89 -42.03 9.02
N GLU A 215 8.81 -42.51 8.40
CA GLU A 215 8.53 -42.22 6.98
C GLU A 215 7.42 -41.19 6.78
N ASN A 216 6.58 -41.00 7.80
CA ASN A 216 5.39 -40.15 7.70
C ASN A 216 4.95 -39.61 9.06
N VAL A 217 3.92 -38.77 9.04
CA VAL A 217 3.33 -38.14 10.23
C VAL A 217 2.80 -39.16 11.24
N LYS A 218 2.25 -40.29 10.79
CA LYS A 218 1.74 -41.34 11.67
C LYS A 218 2.88 -41.98 12.46
N ASP A 219 4.02 -42.25 11.83
CA ASP A 219 5.20 -42.80 12.50
C ASP A 219 5.77 -41.80 13.51
N ALA A 220 5.90 -40.53 13.11
CA ALA A 220 6.33 -39.46 14.02
C ALA A 220 5.39 -39.34 15.23
N ASN A 221 4.09 -39.51 15.04
CA ASN A 221 3.09 -39.44 16.10
C ASN A 221 3.15 -40.62 17.10
N ASN A 222 3.80 -41.73 16.76
CA ASN A 222 4.03 -42.84 17.69
C ASN A 222 5.12 -42.52 18.72
N THR A 223 6.03 -41.58 18.41
CA THR A 223 7.10 -41.17 19.30
C THR A 223 6.75 -39.85 20.01
N PRO A 224 6.62 -39.80 21.35
CA PRO A 224 6.13 -38.63 22.07
C PRO A 224 6.91 -37.33 21.83
N ILE A 225 8.23 -37.40 21.60
CA ILE A 225 9.04 -36.20 21.36
C ILE A 225 8.74 -35.58 19.99
N TYR A 226 8.60 -36.39 18.94
CA TYR A 226 8.28 -35.94 17.59
C TYR A 226 6.82 -35.50 17.48
N LYS A 227 5.88 -36.24 18.08
CA LYS A 227 4.47 -35.83 18.17
C LYS A 227 4.31 -34.42 18.73
N ARG A 228 4.95 -34.15 19.89
CA ARG A 228 4.90 -32.83 20.52
C ARG A 228 5.61 -31.76 19.67
N HIS A 229 6.71 -32.11 19.02
CA HIS A 229 7.44 -31.19 18.15
C HIS A 229 6.65 -30.82 16.90
N LEU A 230 6.10 -31.81 16.21
CA LEU A 230 5.30 -31.61 15.01
C LEU A 230 4.07 -30.75 15.32
N LYS A 231 3.34 -31.08 16.41
CA LYS A 231 2.19 -30.29 16.84
C LYS A 231 2.54 -28.81 17.03
N ARG A 232 3.57 -28.50 17.82
CA ARG A 232 3.98 -27.09 18.05
C ARG A 232 4.50 -26.42 16.77
N SER A 233 5.18 -27.15 15.89
CA SER A 233 5.68 -26.60 14.63
C SER A 233 4.54 -26.21 13.68
N ARG A 234 3.46 -27.01 13.65
CA ARG A 234 2.26 -26.69 12.86
C ARG A 234 1.46 -25.53 13.45
N GLU A 235 1.35 -25.47 14.78
CA GLU A 235 0.80 -24.30 15.49
C GLU A 235 1.60 -23.02 15.19
N ASP A 236 2.93 -23.10 15.23
CA ASP A 236 3.82 -21.99 14.88
C ASP A 236 3.63 -21.56 13.41
N PHE A 237 3.60 -22.50 12.47
CA PHE A 237 3.38 -22.21 11.04
C PHE A 237 2.05 -21.49 10.82
N ALA A 238 0.95 -21.97 11.41
CA ALA A 238 -0.36 -21.32 11.32
C ALA A 238 -0.35 -19.89 11.89
N ASN A 239 0.42 -19.64 12.96
CA ASN A 239 0.61 -18.31 13.52
C ASN A 239 1.33 -17.38 12.53
N ALA A 240 2.38 -17.85 11.87
CA ALA A 240 3.08 -17.08 10.83
C ALA A 240 2.21 -16.84 9.58
N GLU A 241 1.35 -17.78 9.19
CA GLU A 241 0.37 -17.58 8.11
C GLU A 241 -0.67 -16.51 8.50
N ALA A 242 -1.16 -16.54 9.74
CA ALA A 242 -2.05 -15.51 10.27
C ALA A 242 -1.37 -14.13 10.29
N LEU A 243 -0.09 -14.05 10.68
CA LEU A 243 0.70 -12.83 10.62
C LEU A 243 0.90 -12.33 9.18
N ARG A 244 1.18 -13.22 8.21
CA ARG A 244 1.31 -12.87 6.79
C ARG A 244 0.02 -12.25 6.27
N ASN A 245 -1.12 -12.88 6.53
CA ASN A 245 -2.43 -12.37 6.11
C ASN A 245 -2.74 -11.03 6.78
N PHE A 246 -2.46 -10.91 8.09
CA PHE A 246 -2.62 -9.65 8.81
C PHE A 246 -1.76 -8.53 8.22
N SER A 247 -0.52 -8.83 7.84
CA SER A 247 0.35 -7.87 7.15
C SER A 247 -0.22 -7.47 5.80
N ARG A 248 -0.66 -8.42 4.96
CA ARG A 248 -1.25 -8.13 3.65
C ARG A 248 -2.42 -7.15 3.74
N ASP A 249 -3.25 -7.29 4.78
CA ASP A 249 -4.46 -6.48 4.92
C ASP A 249 -4.20 -5.11 5.57
N ASN A 250 -3.08 -4.94 6.29
CA ASN A 250 -2.85 -3.76 7.15
C ASN A 250 -1.51 -3.05 6.94
N MET A 251 -0.63 -3.56 6.07
CA MET A 251 0.70 -3.02 5.82
C MET A 251 0.97 -2.93 4.32
N PRO A 252 1.81 -1.99 3.87
CA PRO A 252 2.28 -1.98 2.48
C PRO A 252 2.96 -3.29 2.09
N ASN A 253 2.89 -3.61 0.79
CA ASN A 253 3.54 -4.80 0.22
C ASN A 253 5.03 -4.87 0.61
N GLY A 254 5.51 -6.08 0.90
CA GLY A 254 6.91 -6.33 1.28
C GLY A 254 7.17 -6.25 2.80
N ALA A 255 6.24 -5.77 3.61
CA ALA A 255 6.46 -5.62 5.05
C ALA A 255 6.72 -6.95 5.76
N PHE A 256 5.99 -8.01 5.40
CA PHE A 256 6.17 -9.34 5.97
C PHE A 256 7.42 -10.02 5.40
N GLU A 257 7.63 -9.91 4.09
CA GLU A 257 8.76 -10.47 3.36
C GLU A 257 10.09 -9.92 3.91
N ASN A 258 10.14 -8.64 4.27
CA ASN A 258 11.28 -8.04 4.95
C ASN A 258 11.59 -8.73 6.27
N ILE A 259 10.58 -9.09 7.07
CA ILE A 259 10.77 -9.82 8.33
C ILE A 259 11.25 -11.26 8.05
N GLN A 260 10.63 -11.94 7.08
CA GLN A 260 11.07 -13.29 6.67
C GLN A 260 12.53 -13.27 6.25
N GLN A 261 12.96 -12.25 5.50
CA GLN A 261 14.34 -12.08 5.06
C GLN A 261 15.31 -11.87 6.24
N GLN A 262 14.92 -11.07 7.24
CA GLN A 262 15.71 -10.92 8.47
C GLN A 262 15.84 -12.25 9.22
N VAL A 263 14.76 -13.03 9.32
CA VAL A 263 14.81 -14.36 9.95
C VAL A 263 15.69 -15.31 9.14
N LYS A 264 15.56 -15.32 7.81
CA LYS A 264 16.37 -16.15 6.90
C LYS A 264 17.86 -15.89 7.10
N TYR A 265 18.27 -14.62 7.07
CA TYR A 265 19.67 -14.25 7.31
C TYR A 265 20.14 -14.60 8.73
N GLY A 266 19.26 -14.49 9.72
CA GLY A 266 19.59 -14.81 11.11
C GLY A 266 19.80 -16.31 11.38
N ILE A 267 19.24 -17.20 10.55
CA ILE A 267 19.38 -18.65 10.72
C ILE A 267 20.42 -19.28 9.78
N TYR A 268 20.95 -18.54 8.80
CA TYR A 268 21.83 -19.10 7.76
C TYR A 268 23.05 -19.84 8.30
N ASP A 269 23.77 -19.29 9.28
CA ASP A 269 24.93 -19.97 9.84
C ASP A 269 24.56 -21.33 10.47
N ILE A 270 23.35 -21.46 11.01
CA ILE A 270 22.84 -22.74 11.53
C ILE A 270 22.49 -23.69 10.38
N ILE A 271 21.84 -23.18 9.32
CA ILE A 271 21.48 -23.95 8.13
C ILE A 271 22.72 -24.44 7.37
N ASP A 272 23.80 -23.68 7.35
CA ASP A 272 25.04 -24.07 6.65
C ASP A 272 25.95 -24.94 7.53
N SER A 273 25.70 -25.00 8.84
CA SER A 273 26.51 -25.79 9.78
C SER A 273 26.23 -27.30 9.70
N GLU A 274 27.28 -28.07 9.99
CA GLU A 274 27.17 -29.52 10.19
C GLU A 274 26.51 -29.84 11.54
N TYR A 275 25.55 -30.76 11.52
CA TYR A 275 24.84 -31.24 12.71
C TYR A 275 24.82 -32.77 12.72
N PRO A 276 24.83 -33.42 13.91
CA PRO A 276 24.73 -34.87 14.00
C PRO A 276 23.43 -35.44 13.41
N ASN A 277 22.34 -34.65 13.47
CA ASN A 277 21.03 -35.00 12.94
C ASN A 277 20.23 -33.72 12.64
N GLY A 278 19.24 -33.82 11.75
CA GLY A 278 18.39 -32.70 11.37
C GLY A 278 17.43 -32.26 12.48
N PHE A 279 17.08 -33.14 13.41
CA PHE A 279 16.18 -32.78 14.52
C PHE A 279 16.82 -31.78 15.49
N ASP A 280 18.11 -31.91 15.77
CA ASP A 280 18.87 -30.91 16.55
C ASP A 280 19.02 -29.61 15.76
N LYS A 281 19.31 -29.69 14.46
CA LYS A 281 19.43 -28.53 13.57
C LYS A 281 18.16 -27.68 13.51
N VAL A 282 16.99 -28.31 13.32
CA VAL A 282 15.71 -27.57 13.31
C VAL A 282 15.40 -26.92 14.65
N LYS A 283 15.70 -27.59 15.78
CA LYS A 283 15.49 -27.00 17.12
C LYS A 283 16.35 -25.76 17.31
N ASP A 284 17.60 -25.79 16.88
CA ASP A 284 18.52 -24.65 16.98
C ASP A 284 18.12 -23.51 16.06
N ALA A 285 17.80 -23.80 14.78
CA ALA A 285 17.35 -22.79 13.83
C ALA A 285 16.07 -22.08 14.29
N VAL A 286 15.06 -22.83 14.75
CA VAL A 286 13.82 -22.27 15.30
C VAL A 286 14.07 -21.52 16.61
N SER A 287 14.98 -22.01 17.46
CA SER A 287 15.39 -21.31 18.69
C SER A 287 16.03 -19.95 18.37
N GLU A 288 16.90 -19.90 17.37
CA GLU A 288 17.53 -18.66 16.94
C GLU A 288 16.51 -17.69 16.36
N ALA A 289 15.65 -18.15 15.44
CA ALA A 289 14.55 -17.36 14.88
C ALA A 289 13.69 -16.70 15.97
N ARG A 290 13.39 -17.42 17.06
CA ARG A 290 12.64 -16.89 18.21
C ARG A 290 13.38 -15.79 18.97
N LYS A 291 14.71 -15.84 19.04
CA LYS A 291 15.56 -14.90 19.79
C LYS A 291 16.01 -13.68 18.98
N LEU A 292 15.98 -13.76 17.66
CA LEU A 292 16.43 -12.67 16.77
C LEU A 292 15.84 -11.32 17.17
N GLN A 293 16.69 -10.30 17.22
CA GLN A 293 16.26 -8.93 17.43
C GLN A 293 15.86 -8.35 16.08
N LEU A 294 14.56 -8.08 15.91
CA LEU A 294 14.02 -7.49 14.70
C LEU A 294 13.92 -5.96 14.86
N PRO A 295 14.17 -5.19 13.79
CA PRO A 295 13.91 -3.75 13.81
C PRO A 295 12.48 -3.43 14.24
N TYR A 296 12.31 -2.34 14.98
CA TYR A 296 10.99 -1.89 15.40
C TYR A 296 10.22 -1.31 14.21
N THR A 297 9.08 -1.92 13.88
CA THR A 297 8.11 -1.48 12.88
C THR A 297 6.70 -1.69 13.45
N PRO A 298 5.64 -1.06 12.88
CA PRO A 298 4.28 -1.35 13.30
C PRO A 298 3.96 -2.86 13.28
N LEU A 299 4.42 -3.59 12.27
CA LEU A 299 4.21 -5.03 12.17
C LEU A 299 5.01 -5.84 13.20
N THR A 300 6.29 -5.51 13.44
CA THR A 300 7.11 -6.26 14.42
C THR A 300 6.64 -6.04 15.86
N SER A 301 5.91 -4.95 16.13
CA SER A 301 5.25 -4.71 17.43
C SER A 301 4.12 -5.70 17.73
N CYS A 302 3.59 -6.39 16.71
CA CYS A 302 2.49 -7.37 16.83
C CYS A 302 2.96 -8.83 16.78
N ILE A 303 4.28 -9.08 16.68
CA ILE A 303 4.85 -10.41 16.54
C ILE A 303 4.93 -11.11 17.90
N THR A 304 4.54 -12.38 17.91
CA THR A 304 4.69 -13.32 19.03
C THR A 304 5.88 -14.26 18.82
N VAL A 305 6.25 -15.01 19.86
CA VAL A 305 7.31 -16.04 19.76
C VAL A 305 6.93 -17.15 18.78
N ASN A 306 5.63 -17.51 18.71
CA ASN A 306 5.12 -18.54 17.81
C ASN A 306 5.26 -18.12 16.35
N ASP A 307 4.95 -16.85 16.02
CA ASP A 307 5.11 -16.33 14.67
C ASP A 307 6.56 -16.44 14.18
N ARG A 308 7.53 -16.15 15.04
CA ARG A 308 8.96 -16.26 14.70
C ARG A 308 9.37 -17.70 14.40
N GLY A 309 8.88 -18.65 15.20
CA GLY A 309 9.08 -20.07 14.92
C GLY A 309 8.43 -20.48 13.60
N GLY A 310 7.22 -19.99 13.34
CA GLY A 310 6.47 -20.28 12.13
C GLY A 310 7.09 -19.72 10.87
N ILE A 311 7.72 -18.54 10.94
CA ILE A 311 8.45 -17.94 9.82
C ILE A 311 9.62 -18.84 9.39
N CYS A 312 10.33 -19.46 10.34
CA CYS A 312 11.35 -20.46 10.01
C CYS A 312 10.75 -21.65 9.25
N GLN A 313 9.54 -22.07 9.60
CA GLN A 313 8.85 -23.18 8.93
C GLN A 313 8.32 -22.78 7.55
N GLN A 314 7.81 -21.55 7.39
CA GLN A 314 7.45 -20.98 6.09
C GLN A 314 8.65 -20.89 5.14
N LEU A 315 9.80 -20.46 5.65
CA LEU A 315 11.04 -20.45 4.88
C LEU A 315 11.39 -21.87 4.42
N ALA A 316 11.40 -22.84 5.33
CA ALA A 316 11.63 -24.23 4.96
C ALA A 316 10.58 -24.79 3.96
N ASN A 317 9.35 -24.28 3.99
CA ASN A 317 8.30 -24.69 3.07
C ASN A 317 8.46 -24.12 1.66
N ASN A 318 8.95 -22.88 1.56
CA ASN A 318 8.91 -22.09 0.32
C ASN A 318 10.30 -21.86 -0.30
N ASP A 319 11.36 -22.20 0.42
CA ASP A 319 12.74 -21.93 0.08
C ASP A 319 13.58 -23.20 0.24
N ASP A 320 14.12 -23.70 -0.88
CA ASP A 320 14.90 -24.93 -0.89
C ASP A 320 16.24 -24.77 -0.16
N ASP A 321 16.76 -23.54 -0.04
CA ASP A 321 17.98 -23.26 0.73
C ASP A 321 17.78 -23.49 2.23
N VAL A 322 16.53 -23.44 2.72
CA VAL A 322 16.21 -23.68 4.13
C VAL A 322 15.82 -25.14 4.30
N SER A 323 16.82 -25.96 4.64
CA SER A 323 16.68 -27.38 4.89
C SER A 323 17.46 -27.82 6.13
N TRP A 324 16.98 -28.88 6.79
CA TRP A 324 17.62 -29.43 8.00
C TRP A 324 18.34 -30.75 7.75
N CYS A 325 18.20 -31.31 6.55
CA CYS A 325 18.84 -32.56 6.14
C CYS A 325 19.45 -32.41 4.73
N THR A 326 20.55 -33.11 4.46
CA THR A 326 21.26 -33.02 3.17
C THR A 326 20.62 -33.83 2.03
N ASN A 327 19.66 -34.70 2.35
CA ASN A 327 18.93 -35.52 1.38
C ASN A 327 17.43 -35.43 1.70
N GLU A 328 16.69 -34.61 0.96
CA GLU A 328 15.23 -34.47 1.06
C GLU A 328 14.54 -34.96 -0.21
#